data_AF-A0A811QMR2-F1
#
_entry.id   AF-A0A811QMR2-F1
#
_cell.length_a   1.000
_cell.length_b   1.000
_cell.length_c   1.000
_cell.angle_alpha   90.00
_cell.angle_beta   90.00
_cell.angle_gamma   90.00
#
_symmetry.space_group_name_H-M   'P 1'
#
loop_
_entity.id
_entity.type
_entity.pdbx_description
1 polymer ?
#
loop_
_entity_poly.entity_id
_entity_poly.type
_entity_poly.pdbx_seq_one_letter_code
_entity_poly.pdbx_strand_id
1 'polypeptide(L)'
;MEELRLIKQGVLPEGGRMIAVKRLAENAPVPSGMTFATEVTNLMALKHQNIVELVHYCHEAQKKVIQHNGRYVIVEMTEICLCYEYLPKGSLDKYLDGLPFPACMKHDPSKEKSVSKKK
;
A
#
# COMPACT_ATOMS: atom_id res chain seq x y z
N MET A 1 7.96 -14.61 2.73
CA MET A 1 7.04 -13.77 1.91
C MET A 1 6.87 -12.46 2.67
N GLU A 2 7.91 -11.61 2.70
CA GLU A 2 8.01 -10.55 3.72
C GLU A 2 8.62 -9.24 3.20
N GLU A 3 8.69 -9.03 1.88
CA GLU A 3 9.37 -7.86 1.30
C GLU A 3 8.48 -6.64 0.97
N LEU A 4 7.21 -6.61 1.40
CA LEU A 4 6.24 -5.59 0.97
C LEU A 4 5.82 -4.56 2.04
N ARG A 5 6.64 -4.36 3.09
CA ARG A 5 6.36 -3.41 4.19
C ARG A 5 7.54 -2.52 4.57
N LEU A 6 8.39 -2.12 3.63
CA LEU A 6 9.37 -1.07 3.93
C LEU A 6 8.67 0.29 3.97
N ILE A 7 8.22 0.67 5.17
CA ILE A 7 7.80 2.03 5.50
C ILE A 7 8.99 2.75 6.13
N LYS A 8 9.54 3.74 5.43
CA LYS A 8 10.59 4.63 5.98
C LYS A 8 9.97 5.96 6.41
N GLN A 9 10.62 6.65 7.34
CA GLN A 9 10.27 8.02 7.68
C GLN A 9 11.08 8.99 6.81
N GLY A 10 10.48 10.12 6.46
CA GLY A 10 11.13 11.18 5.71
C GLY A 10 10.62 12.56 6.11
N VAL A 11 11.32 13.59 5.65
CA VAL A 11 10.95 15.00 5.84
C VAL A 11 10.83 15.64 4.47
N LEU A 12 9.69 16.26 4.16
CA LEU A 12 9.56 17.04 2.94
C LEU A 12 10.43 18.31 3.06
N PRO A 13 11.27 18.62 2.04
CA PRO A 13 12.09 19.83 2.03
C PRO A 13 11.25 21.10 2.16
N GLU A 14 10.04 21.07 1.59
CA GLU A 14 9.06 22.13 1.68
C GLU A 14 8.33 22.06 3.02
N GLY A 15 8.61 23.01 3.91
CA GLY A 15 7.88 23.18 5.17
C GLY A 15 8.16 22.14 6.26
N GLY A 16 9.08 21.19 6.03
CA GLY A 16 9.53 20.26 7.08
C GLY A 16 8.47 19.23 7.51
N ARG A 17 7.43 18.99 6.69
CA ARG A 17 6.36 18.04 7.00
C ARG A 17 6.94 16.62 7.07
N MET A 18 6.65 15.93 8.17
CA MET A 18 7.00 14.51 8.35
C MET A 18 6.13 13.62 7.47
N ILE A 19 6.74 12.66 6.78
CA ILE A 19 6.06 11.70 5.90
C ILE A 19 6.46 10.26 6.19
N ALA A 20 5.55 9.35 5.87
CA ALA A 20 5.81 7.92 5.80
C ALA A 20 5.92 7.49 4.33
N VAL A 21 7.07 6.93 3.95
CA VAL A 21 7.39 6.51 2.58
C VAL A 21 7.18 5.01 2.46
N LYS A 22 6.22 4.61 1.64
CA LYS A 22 5.95 3.21 1.27
C LYS A 22 6.51 2.93 -0.11
N ARG A 23 7.58 2.12 -0.19
CA ARG A 23 8.09 1.60 -1.47
C ARG A 23 7.21 0.43 -1.92
N LEU A 24 6.74 0.47 -3.16
CA LEU A 24 6.04 -0.67 -3.76
C LEU A 24 7.05 -1.65 -4.37
N ALA A 25 6.61 -2.87 -4.65
CA ALA A 25 7.43 -3.85 -5.37
C ALA A 25 7.86 -3.28 -6.73
N GLU A 26 9.05 -3.65 -7.18
CA GLU A 26 9.54 -3.28 -8.50
C GLU A 26 8.57 -3.79 -9.57
N ASN A 27 8.24 -2.92 -10.53
CA ASN A 27 7.25 -3.21 -11.56
C ASN A 27 5.89 -3.66 -10.99
N ALA A 28 5.46 -3.06 -9.86
CA ALA A 28 4.17 -3.34 -9.25
C ALA A 28 3.05 -3.30 -10.31
N PRO A 29 2.26 -4.38 -10.46
CA PRO A 29 1.28 -4.47 -11.51
C PRO A 29 0.16 -3.45 -11.28
N VAL A 30 -0.15 -2.69 -12.33
CA VAL A 30 -1.36 -1.85 -12.37
C VAL A 30 -2.49 -2.68 -12.99
N PRO A 31 -3.72 -2.63 -12.47
CA PRO A 31 -4.87 -3.32 -13.07
C PRO A 31 -5.01 -2.99 -14.56
N SER A 32 -5.33 -4.01 -15.36
CA SER A 32 -5.56 -3.86 -16.80
C SER A 32 -6.64 -2.82 -17.09
N GLY A 33 -6.33 -1.83 -17.92
CA GLY A 33 -7.24 -0.73 -18.26
C GLY A 33 -7.10 0.51 -17.37
N MET A 34 -6.22 0.49 -16.36
CA MET A 34 -5.88 1.65 -15.54
C MET A 34 -4.39 1.97 -15.66
N THR A 35 -4.04 3.24 -15.43
CA THR A 35 -2.65 3.68 -15.33
C THR A 35 -2.31 3.99 -13.89
N PHE A 36 -1.03 3.89 -13.52
CA PHE A 36 -0.58 4.31 -12.19
C PHE A 36 -0.98 5.76 -11.89
N ALA A 37 -0.90 6.65 -12.89
CA ALA A 37 -1.30 8.05 -12.77
C ALA A 37 -2.79 8.21 -12.40
N THR A 38 -3.69 7.40 -12.99
CA THR A 38 -5.12 7.42 -12.66
C THR A 38 -5.36 7.04 -11.20
N GLU A 39 -4.77 5.92 -10.76
CA GLU A 39 -4.95 5.42 -9.40
C GLU A 39 -4.36 6.36 -8.36
N VAL A 40 -3.13 6.86 -8.58
CA VAL A 40 -2.47 7.75 -7.62
C VAL A 40 -3.20 9.10 -7.52
N THR A 41 -3.77 9.60 -8.62
CA THR A 41 -4.57 10.84 -8.60
C THR A 41 -5.84 10.65 -7.78
N ASN A 42 -6.54 9.53 -7.96
CA ASN A 42 -7.71 9.20 -7.15
C ASN A 42 -7.35 9.10 -5.66
N LEU A 43 -6.25 8.44 -5.32
CA LEU A 43 -5.76 8.35 -3.94
C LEU A 43 -5.39 9.71 -3.35
N MET A 44 -4.72 10.57 -4.12
CA MET A 44 -4.36 11.93 -3.68
C MET A 44 -5.59 12.83 -3.43
N ALA A 45 -6.68 12.61 -4.16
CA ALA A 45 -7.92 13.36 -4.00
C ALA A 45 -8.71 12.96 -2.73
N LEU A 46 -8.42 11.81 -2.13
CA LEU A 46 -9.07 11.39 -0.89
C LEU A 46 -8.62 12.26 0.29
N LYS A 47 -9.52 13.12 0.78
CA LYS A 47 -9.34 13.93 1.99
C LYS A 47 -10.43 13.61 3.00
N HIS A 48 -10.09 12.90 4.05
CA HIS A 48 -11.02 12.56 5.11
C HIS A 48 -10.28 12.31 6.43
N GLN A 49 -10.88 12.67 7.57
CA GLN A 49 -10.26 12.57 8.90
C GLN A 49 -9.80 11.15 9.29
N ASN A 50 -10.40 10.12 8.68
CA ASN A 50 -10.11 8.70 8.97
C ASN A 50 -9.30 8.00 7.86
N ILE A 51 -8.82 8.74 6.86
CA ILE A 51 -8.00 8.20 5.77
C ILE A 51 -6.66 8.92 5.85
N VAL A 52 -5.57 8.16 5.91
CA VAL A 52 -4.22 8.74 5.90
C VAL A 52 -3.98 9.40 4.55
N GLU A 53 -3.69 10.69 4.57
CA GLU A 53 -3.53 11.49 3.37
C GLU A 53 -2.29 11.04 2.58
N LEU A 54 -2.46 10.78 1.28
CA LEU A 54 -1.34 10.69 0.35
C LEU A 54 -0.89 12.11 -0.03
N VAL A 55 0.34 12.47 0.35
CA VAL A 55 0.89 13.82 0.18
C VAL A 55 1.64 13.92 -1.13
N HIS A 56 2.45 12.90 -1.46
CA HIS A 56 3.23 12.88 -2.69
C HIS A 56 3.45 11.43 -3.18
N TYR A 57 4.00 11.29 -4.38
CA TYR A 57 4.40 10.01 -4.94
C TYR A 57 5.63 10.18 -5.82
N CYS A 58 6.37 9.08 -6.00
CA CYS A 58 7.41 8.95 -7.01
C CYS A 58 7.06 7.76 -7.91
N HIS A 59 7.23 7.93 -9.21
CA HIS A 59 7.06 6.89 -10.23
C HIS A 59 8.11 7.13 -11.32
N GLU A 60 9.27 6.50 -11.16
CA GLU A 60 10.44 6.78 -11.98
C GLU A 60 10.98 5.49 -12.62
N ALA A 61 11.09 5.51 -13.94
CA ALA A 61 11.70 4.42 -14.70
C ALA A 61 13.22 4.61 -14.71
N GLN A 62 13.94 3.59 -14.27
CA GLN A 62 15.40 3.58 -14.19
C GLN A 62 15.96 2.41 -14.99
N LYS A 63 17.05 2.65 -15.73
CA LYS A 63 17.80 1.59 -16.38
C LYS A 63 18.78 0.99 -15.39
N LYS A 64 18.61 -0.30 -15.07
CA LYS A 64 19.52 -1.06 -14.20
C LYS A 64 20.24 -2.13 -15.02
N VAL A 65 21.52 -2.33 -14.73
CA VAL A 65 22.29 -3.44 -15.30
C VAL A 65 22.15 -4.62 -14.35
N ILE A 66 21.56 -5.71 -14.82
CA ILE A 66 21.40 -6.95 -14.04
C ILE A 66 22.15 -8.09 -14.70
N GLN A 67 22.58 -9.07 -13.90
CA GLN A 67 23.15 -10.30 -14.42
C GLN A 67 22.03 -11.32 -14.67
N HIS A 68 21.93 -11.83 -15.89
CA HIS A 68 20.97 -12.86 -16.28
C HIS A 68 21.70 -13.91 -17.12
N ASN A 69 21.66 -15.18 -16.68
CA ASN A 69 22.34 -16.30 -17.33
C ASN A 69 23.83 -16.04 -17.65
N GLY A 70 24.56 -15.45 -16.69
CA GLY A 70 25.99 -15.15 -16.83
C GLY A 70 26.32 -13.96 -17.74
N ARG A 71 25.32 -13.22 -18.25
CA ARG A 71 25.50 -12.01 -19.06
C ARG A 71 24.94 -10.79 -18.35
N TYR A 72 25.53 -9.63 -18.58
CA TYR A 72 24.97 -8.36 -18.14
C TYR A 72 23.97 -7.84 -19.17
N VAL A 73 22.74 -7.56 -18.72
CA VAL A 73 21.67 -7.02 -19.54
C VAL A 73 21.14 -5.74 -18.90
N ILE A 74 20.79 -4.76 -19.74
CA ILE A 74 20.12 -3.53 -19.30
C ILE A 74 18.63 -3.80 -19.28
N VAL A 75 18.02 -3.58 -18.12
CA VAL A 75 16.57 -3.67 -17.93
C VAL A 75 16.03 -2.32 -17.47
N GLU A 76 14.82 -2.01 -17.87
CA GLU A 76 14.07 -0.88 -17.32
C GLU A 76 13.29 -1.39 -16.11
N MET A 77 13.51 -0.74 -14.96
CA MET A 77 12.83 -1.03 -13.70
C MET A 77 12.17 0.24 -13.22
N THR A 78 10.87 0.16 -12.93
CA THR A 78 10.13 1.30 -12.38
C THR A 78 10.15 1.25 -10.87
N GLU A 79 10.69 2.30 -10.26
CA GLU A 79 10.62 2.51 -8.82
C GLU A 79 9.40 3.36 -8.47
N ILE A 80 8.60 2.86 -7.52
CA ILE A 80 7.39 3.53 -7.07
C ILE A 80 7.44 3.71 -5.56
N CYS A 81 7.27 4.96 -5.12
CA CYS A 81 7.12 5.31 -3.72
C CYS A 81 5.83 6.11 -3.49
N LEU A 82 5.10 5.79 -2.42
CA LEU A 82 3.95 6.56 -1.95
C LEU A 82 4.32 7.26 -0.66
N CYS A 83 4.14 8.58 -0.58
CA CYS A 83 4.49 9.40 0.56
C CYS A 83 3.22 9.85 1.28
N TYR A 84 2.89 9.17 2.37
CA TYR A 84 1.75 9.48 3.20
C TYR A 84 2.13 10.45 4.31
N GLU A 85 1.13 11.12 4.88
CA GLU A 85 1.28 11.78 6.17
C GLU A 85 1.81 10.81 7.22
N TYR A 86 2.77 11.28 8.02
CA TYR A 86 3.32 10.49 9.11
C TYR A 86 2.37 10.46 10.31
N LEU A 87 1.98 9.25 10.74
CA LEU A 87 1.20 9.05 11.97
C LEU A 87 2.11 8.60 13.12
N PRO A 88 2.31 9.42 14.16
CA PRO A 88 3.30 9.16 15.21
C PRO A 88 2.95 7.96 16.11
N LYS A 89 1.66 7.61 16.21
CA LYS A 89 1.20 6.45 16.99
C LYS A 89 1.33 5.12 16.25
N GLY A 90 1.72 5.15 14.97
CA GLY A 90 1.83 3.95 14.15
C GLY A 90 0.48 3.28 13.88
N SER A 91 0.54 2.03 13.44
CA SER A 91 -0.60 1.22 13.05
C SER A 91 -1.32 0.57 14.24
N LEU A 92 -2.59 0.22 14.02
CA LEU A 92 -3.46 -0.35 15.04
C LEU A 92 -3.00 -1.73 15.52
N ASP A 93 -2.30 -2.50 14.67
CA ASP A 93 -1.76 -3.83 14.99
C ASP A 93 -0.99 -3.85 16.33
N LYS A 94 -0.18 -2.82 16.59
CA LYS A 94 0.58 -2.66 17.84
C LYS A 94 -0.27 -2.59 19.11
N TYR A 95 -1.57 -2.33 18.97
CA TYR A 95 -2.52 -2.18 20.07
C TYR A 95 -3.48 -3.38 20.16
N LEU A 96 -3.44 -4.31 19.20
CA LEU A 96 -4.34 -5.47 19.16
C LEU A 96 -3.74 -6.73 19.77
N ASP A 97 -2.42 -6.78 19.96
CA ASP A 97 -1.68 -7.97 20.42
C ASP A 97 -2.05 -8.47 21.84
N GLY A 98 -2.91 -7.76 22.57
CA GLY A 98 -3.36 -8.13 23.92
C GLY A 98 -4.87 -8.11 24.15
N LEU A 99 -5.69 -7.89 23.12
CA LEU A 99 -7.13 -7.88 23.29
C LEU A 99 -7.69 -9.31 23.12
N PRO A 100 -8.31 -9.91 24.14
CA PRO A 100 -9.06 -11.14 23.95
C PRO A 100 -10.16 -10.82 22.93
N PHE A 101 -10.11 -11.48 21.76
CA PHE A 101 -11.22 -11.42 20.80
C PHE A 101 -12.51 -11.66 21.57
N PRO A 102 -13.46 -10.71 21.58
CA PRO A 102 -14.71 -10.95 22.27
C PRO A 102 -15.37 -12.16 21.60
N ALA A 103 -15.71 -13.17 22.41
CA ALA A 103 -16.22 -14.46 21.95
C ALA A 103 -17.48 -14.35 21.06
N CYS A 104 -18.12 -13.17 21.01
CA CYS A 104 -19.29 -12.84 20.21
C CYS A 104 -19.03 -12.66 18.71
N MET A 105 -17.78 -12.59 18.24
CA MET A 105 -17.46 -12.52 16.79
C MET A 105 -17.17 -13.89 16.15
N LYS A 106 -17.41 -15.01 16.85
CA LYS A 106 -17.39 -16.32 16.19
C LYS A 106 -18.51 -16.34 15.14
N HIS A 107 -18.13 -16.35 13.87
CA HIS A 107 -19.04 -16.65 12.77
C HIS A 107 -19.72 -17.98 13.07
N ASP A 108 -21.01 -17.96 13.32
CA ASP A 108 -21.82 -19.16 13.51
C ASP A 108 -22.39 -19.57 12.15
N PRO A 109 -21.82 -20.61 11.50
CA PRO A 109 -22.28 -21.08 10.20
C PRO A 109 -23.71 -21.62 10.23
N SER A 110 -24.34 -21.78 11.41
CA SER A 110 -25.73 -22.23 11.52
C SER A 110 -26.78 -21.16 11.15
N LYS A 111 -26.38 -19.90 10.92
CA LYS A 111 -27.31 -18.81 10.56
C LYS A 111 -27.49 -18.56 9.06
N GLU A 112 -26.78 -19.26 8.17
CA GLU A 112 -27.05 -19.20 6.72
C GLU A 112 -28.31 -20.00 6.38
N LYS A 113 -29.47 -19.36 6.49
CA LYS A 113 -30.69 -19.88 5.87
C LYS A 113 -30.60 -19.67 4.37
N SER A 114 -30.56 -20.80 3.66
CA SER A 114 -30.77 -20.93 2.22
C SER A 114 -32.00 -20.14 1.76
N VAL A 115 -31.80 -19.04 1.05
CA VAL A 115 -32.87 -18.39 0.31
C VAL A 115 -33.17 -19.25 -0.92
N SER A 116 -34.20 -20.09 -0.77
CA SER A 116 -34.82 -20.84 -1.86
C SER A 116 -35.30 -19.87 -2.95
N LYS A 117 -34.73 -20.01 -4.15
CA LYS A 117 -35.20 -19.40 -5.39
C LYS A 117 -36.70 -19.62 -5.53
N LYS A 118 -37.49 -18.55 -5.50
CA LYS A 118 -38.87 -18.58 -6.00
C LYS A 118 -38.82 -18.36 -7.52
N LYS A 119 -39.48 -19.29 -8.19
CA LYS A 119 -39.65 -19.45 -9.63
C LYS A 119 -40.44 -18.29 -10.24
#